data_AF-A0A974UG32-F1
#
_entry.id   AF-A0A974UG32-F1
#
_cell.length_a   1.000
_cell.length_b   1.000
_cell.length_c   1.000
_cell.angle_alpha   90.00
_cell.angle_beta   90.00
_cell.angle_gamma   90.00
#
_symmetry.space_group_name_H-M   'P 1'
#
loop_
_entity.id
_entity.type
_entity.pdbx_description
1 polymer ?
#
loop_
_entity_poly.entity_id
_entity_poly.type
_entity_poly.pdbx_seq_one_letter_code
_entity_poly.pdbx_strand_id
1 'polypeptide(L)'
;MAYDVRAMLKDFTCGFKYLGENDPECMKAFMGLLDASYKEDALDVKTKELISIGIACYNRCEYCIVYHCYNAFKAGASKKEILEAAMVSVAFGGGPSMAYSITLLKECMEEFAKDFAK
;
A
#
# COMPACT_ATOMS: atom_id res chain seq x y z
N MET A 1 -20.49 5.34 2.60
CA MET A 1 -19.58 6.39 2.06
C MET A 1 -18.50 5.67 1.29
N ALA A 2 -18.27 6.03 0.03
CA ALA A 2 -17.08 5.60 -0.70
C ALA A 2 -15.88 6.36 -0.12
N TYR A 3 -14.75 5.69 0.06
CA TYR A 3 -13.50 6.32 0.48
C TYR A 3 -12.99 7.22 -0.66
N ASP A 4 -12.48 8.41 -0.31
CA ASP A 4 -11.71 9.22 -1.25
C ASP A 4 -10.24 8.77 -1.20
N VAL A 5 -9.94 7.66 -1.88
CA VAL A 5 -8.60 7.06 -1.87
C VAL A 5 -7.52 7.98 -2.45
N ARG A 6 -7.89 8.95 -3.30
CA ARG A 6 -6.97 9.96 -3.83
C ARG A 6 -6.62 10.99 -2.76
N ALA A 7 -7.61 11.46 -2.01
CA ALA A 7 -7.38 12.35 -0.88
C ALA A 7 -6.54 11.66 0.19
N MET A 8 -6.82 10.40 0.51
CA MET A 8 -6.02 9.63 1.49
C MET A 8 -4.56 9.45 1.05
N LEU A 9 -4.33 9.12 -0.23
CA LEU A 9 -2.98 9.01 -0.78
C LEU A 9 -2.24 10.35 -0.67
N LYS A 10 -2.91 11.44 -1.04
CA LYS A 10 -2.35 12.79 -0.94
C LYS A 10 -2.03 13.15 0.51
N ASP A 11 -2.97 12.93 1.43
CA ASP A 11 -2.80 13.25 2.85
C ASP A 11 -1.59 12.51 3.44
N PHE A 12 -1.49 11.20 3.19
CA PHE A 12 -0.36 10.38 3.64
C PHE A 12 0.98 10.89 3.10
N THR A 13 1.06 11.17 1.79
CA THR A 13 2.30 11.69 1.18
C THR A 13 2.66 13.09 1.66
N CYS A 14 1.68 13.96 1.91
CA CYS A 14 1.90 15.28 2.52
C CYS A 14 2.38 15.17 3.98
N GLY A 15 1.94 14.16 4.72
CA GLY A 15 2.41 13.88 6.09
C GLY A 15 3.92 13.68 6.17
N PHE A 16 4.53 12.97 5.20
CA PHE A 16 5.99 12.85 5.13
C PHE A 16 6.69 14.19 4.89
N LYS A 17 6.10 15.08 4.09
CA LYS A 17 6.66 16.42 3.89
C LYS A 17 6.64 17.22 5.19
N TYR A 18 5.52 17.20 5.92
CA TYR A 18 5.41 17.87 7.20
C TYR A 18 6.48 17.36 8.19
N LEU A 19 6.65 16.04 8.31
CA LEU A 19 7.69 15.49 9.18
C LEU A 19 9.10 15.88 8.71
N GLY A 20 9.37 15.89 7.40
CA GLY A 20 10.66 16.33 6.87
C GLY A 20 10.99 17.80 7.15
N GLU A 21 9.99 18.67 7.28
CA GLU A 21 10.17 20.08 7.63
C GLU A 21 10.38 20.30 9.14
N ASN A 22 9.82 19.43 9.99
CA ASN A 22 9.80 19.61 11.45
C ASN A 22 10.78 18.69 12.22
N ASP A 23 11.12 17.53 11.66
CA ASP A 23 12.09 16.57 12.21
C ASP A 23 12.81 15.83 11.05
N PRO A 24 13.77 16.52 10.38
CA PRO A 24 14.46 15.97 9.22
C PRO A 24 15.34 14.76 9.56
N GLU A 25 15.81 14.62 10.80
CA GLU A 25 16.67 13.50 11.22
C GLU A 25 15.87 12.21 11.29
N CYS A 26 14.74 12.22 12.01
CA CYS A 26 13.85 11.06 12.07
C CYS A 26 13.30 10.70 10.68
N MET A 27 12.93 11.71 9.88
CA MET A 27 12.45 11.49 8.52
C MET A 27 13.51 10.80 7.64
N LYS A 28 14.76 11.25 7.71
CA LYS A 28 15.88 10.66 6.96
C LYS A 28 16.15 9.22 7.39
N ALA A 29 16.13 8.93 8.70
CA ALA A 29 16.33 7.58 9.21
C ALA A 29 15.24 6.62 8.72
N PHE A 30 13.97 7.06 8.79
CA PHE A 30 12.84 6.26 8.33
C PHE A 30 12.88 6.01 6.81
N MET A 31 13.15 7.04 6.01
CA MET A 31 13.27 6.88 4.55
C MET A 31 14.46 6.00 4.17
N GLY A 32 15.59 6.09 4.89
CA GLY A 32 16.72 5.20 4.67
C GLY A 32 16.37 3.72 4.91
N LEU A 33 15.53 3.42 5.91
CA LEU A 33 15.03 2.06 6.13
C LEU A 33 14.14 1.60 4.96
N LEU A 34 13.23 2.45 4.49
CA LEU A 34 12.36 2.13 3.37
C LEU A 34 13.16 1.90 2.08
N ASP A 35 14.10 2.80 1.77
CA ASP A 35 14.97 2.68 0.59
C ASP A 35 15.76 1.36 0.60
N ALA A 36 16.35 1.01 1.75
CA ALA A 36 17.08 -0.25 1.90
C ALA A 36 16.16 -1.47 1.77
N SER A 37 14.95 -1.40 2.34
CA SER A 37 14.00 -2.53 2.36
C SER A 37 13.34 -2.78 1.00
N TYR A 38 13.05 -1.73 0.24
CA TYR A 38 12.40 -1.83 -1.08
C TYR A 38 13.38 -1.91 -2.25
N LYS A 39 14.68 -1.69 -2.04
CA LYS A 39 15.71 -1.90 -3.07
C LYS A 39 15.62 -3.31 -3.66
N GLU A 40 15.51 -3.41 -4.98
CA GLU A 40 15.44 -4.70 -5.69
C GLU A 40 16.72 -5.53 -5.51
N ASP A 41 16.53 -6.83 -5.27
CA ASP A 41 17.59 -7.83 -5.14
C ASP A 41 16.97 -9.22 -5.42
N ALA A 42 17.06 -10.19 -4.49
CA ALA A 42 16.41 -11.49 -4.63
C ALA A 42 14.88 -11.42 -4.80
N LEU A 43 14.24 -10.33 -4.36
CA LEU A 43 12.83 -10.03 -4.61
C LEU A 43 12.72 -8.71 -5.38
N ASP A 44 11.91 -8.74 -6.44
CA ASP A 44 11.55 -7.55 -7.21
C ASP A 44 10.64 -6.59 -6.40
N VAL A 45 10.56 -5.33 -6.84
CA VAL A 45 9.74 -4.31 -6.15
C VAL A 45 8.27 -4.71 -6.12
N LYS A 46 7.75 -5.33 -7.20
CA LYS A 46 6.37 -5.79 -7.29
C LYS A 46 6.04 -6.78 -6.18
N THR A 47 6.91 -7.76 -5.97
CA THR A 47 6.76 -8.78 -4.92
C THR A 47 6.80 -8.16 -3.53
N LYS A 48 7.68 -7.19 -3.30
CA LYS A 48 7.73 -6.46 -2.02
C LYS A 48 6.47 -5.64 -1.77
N GLU A 49 5.90 -5.00 -2.79
CA GLU A 49 4.63 -4.29 -2.68
C GLU A 49 3.45 -5.25 -2.44
N LEU A 50 3.44 -6.44 -3.06
CA LEU A 50 2.43 -7.47 -2.78
C LEU A 50 2.51 -7.98 -1.34
N ILE A 51 3.71 -8.19 -0.79
CA ILE A 51 3.90 -8.49 0.64
C ILE A 51 3.34 -7.34 1.50
N SER A 52 3.60 -6.09 1.10
CA SER A 52 3.14 -4.90 1.80
C SER A 52 1.61 -4.79 1.81
N ILE A 53 0.92 -5.16 0.72
CA ILE A 53 -0.54 -5.30 0.67
C ILE A 53 -1.04 -6.29 1.72
N GLY A 54 -0.44 -7.48 1.77
CA GLY A 54 -0.80 -8.48 2.76
C GLY A 54 -0.65 -7.97 4.20
N ILE A 55 0.46 -7.30 4.50
CA ILE A 55 0.71 -6.70 5.82
C ILE A 55 -0.28 -5.56 6.11
N ALA A 56 -0.57 -4.70 5.13
CA ALA A 56 -1.49 -3.58 5.28
C ALA A 56 -2.92 -4.04 5.59
N CYS A 57 -3.41 -5.07 4.89
CA CYS A 57 -4.71 -5.68 5.15
C CYS A 57 -4.76 -6.44 6.48
N TYR A 58 -3.69 -7.12 6.86
CA TYR A 58 -3.58 -7.78 8.17
C TYR A 58 -3.61 -6.77 9.33
N ASN A 59 -2.81 -5.71 9.21
CA ASN A 59 -2.72 -4.63 10.21
C ASN A 59 -3.91 -3.68 10.18
N ARG A 60 -4.76 -3.75 9.16
CA ARG A 60 -5.94 -2.87 8.98
C ARG A 60 -5.54 -1.39 8.92
N CYS A 61 -4.38 -1.11 8.33
CA CYS A 61 -3.87 0.24 8.17
C CYS A 61 -4.41 0.84 6.87
N GLU A 62 -5.39 1.73 6.97
CA GLU A 62 -6.08 2.31 5.80
C GLU A 62 -5.12 3.06 4.87
N TYR A 63 -4.26 3.92 5.41
CA TYR A 63 -3.24 4.62 4.63
C TYR A 63 -2.26 3.67 3.96
N CYS A 64 -1.87 2.59 4.64
CA CYS A 64 -0.97 1.59 4.09
C CYS A 64 -1.63 0.81 2.93
N ILE A 65 -2.92 0.46 3.06
CA ILE A 65 -3.68 -0.21 1.99
C ILE A 65 -3.71 0.69 0.76
N VAL A 66 -4.04 1.98 0.94
CA VAL A 66 -4.10 2.95 -0.16
C VAL A 66 -2.73 3.11 -0.82
N TYR A 67 -1.69 3.38 -0.03
CA TYR A 67 -0.35 3.68 -0.52
C TYR A 67 0.28 2.48 -1.25
N HIS A 68 0.24 1.30 -0.65
CA HIS A 68 0.83 0.10 -1.25
C HIS A 68 -0.01 -0.45 -2.41
N CYS A 69 -1.32 -0.18 -2.47
CA CYS A 69 -2.11 -0.52 -3.66
C CYS A 69 -1.69 0.31 -4.87
N TYR A 70 -1.52 1.63 -4.68
CA TYR A 70 -0.99 2.49 -5.73
C TYR A 70 0.40 2.06 -6.19
N ASN A 71 1.32 1.82 -5.25
CA ASN A 71 2.68 1.39 -5.58
C ASN A 71 2.74 0.00 -6.22
N ALA A 72 1.89 -0.95 -5.81
CA ALA A 72 1.82 -2.26 -6.45
C ALA A 72 1.46 -2.14 -7.95
N PHE A 73 0.45 -1.34 -8.31
CA PHE A 73 0.15 -1.10 -9.73
C PHE A 73 1.29 -0.37 -10.44
N LYS A 74 1.90 0.64 -9.80
CA LYS A 74 3.07 1.34 -10.35
C LYS A 74 4.24 0.39 -10.63
N ALA A 75 4.42 -0.64 -9.80
CA ALA A 75 5.39 -1.71 -9.98
C ALA A 75 4.95 -2.80 -10.98
N GLY A 76 3.77 -2.66 -11.61
CA GLY A 76 3.27 -3.56 -12.64
C GLY A 76 2.45 -4.76 -12.11
N ALA A 77 2.00 -4.72 -10.86
CA ALA A 77 1.09 -5.75 -10.34
C ALA A 77 -0.29 -5.67 -11.03
N SER A 78 -0.85 -6.84 -11.31
CA SER A 78 -2.22 -7.01 -11.76
C SER A 78 -3.20 -6.99 -10.59
N LYS A 79 -4.49 -6.70 -10.88
CA LYS A 79 -5.57 -6.83 -9.89
C LYS A 79 -5.61 -8.22 -9.24
N LYS A 80 -5.30 -9.26 -10.02
CA LYS A 80 -5.30 -10.64 -9.54
C LYS A 80 -4.19 -10.88 -8.52
N GLU A 81 -2.97 -10.43 -8.79
CA GLU A 81 -1.85 -10.54 -7.84
C GLU A 81 -2.14 -9.81 -6.52
N ILE A 82 -2.69 -8.59 -6.60
CA ILE A 82 -3.07 -7.81 -5.40
C ILE A 82 -4.14 -8.54 -4.57
N LEU A 83 -5.16 -9.09 -5.23
CA LEU A 83 -6.21 -9.87 -4.57
C LEU A 83 -5.66 -11.13 -3.90
N GLU A 84 -4.79 -11.89 -4.58
CA GLU A 84 -4.18 -13.09 -4.01
C GLU A 84 -3.34 -12.77 -2.77
N ALA A 85 -2.55 -11.70 -2.80
CA ALA A 85 -1.78 -11.24 -1.64
C ALA A 85 -2.69 -10.86 -0.44
N ALA A 86 -3.79 -10.15 -0.71
CA ALA A 86 -4.76 -9.81 0.32
C ALA A 86 -5.44 -11.05 0.91
N MET A 87 -5.80 -12.04 0.09
CA MET A 87 -6.45 -13.28 0.58
C MET A 87 -5.53 -14.10 1.48
N VAL A 88 -4.21 -14.10 1.25
CA VAL A 88 -3.25 -14.69 2.19
C VAL A 88 -3.36 -14.02 3.57
N SER A 89 -3.49 -12.69 3.62
CA SER A 89 -3.66 -11.97 4.89
C SER A 89 -4.97 -12.33 5.60
N VAL A 90 -6.04 -12.59 4.85
CA VAL A 90 -7.36 -12.97 5.39
C VAL A 90 -7.32 -14.33 6.07
N ALA A 91 -6.50 -15.27 5.58
CA ALA A 91 -6.35 -16.60 6.21
C ALA A 91 -5.89 -16.51 7.69
N PHE A 92 -5.14 -15.45 8.03
CA PHE A 92 -4.65 -15.20 9.40
C PHE A 92 -5.43 -14.10 10.13
N GLY A 93 -5.91 -13.10 9.40
CA GLY A 93 -6.60 -11.93 9.95
C GLY A 93 -8.11 -12.06 10.07
N GLY A 94 -8.71 -13.10 9.47
CA GLY A 94 -10.13 -13.42 9.57
C GLY A 94 -11.05 -12.31 9.06
N GLY A 95 -12.23 -12.20 9.68
CA GLY A 95 -13.28 -11.24 9.31
C GLY A 95 -12.81 -9.78 9.21
N PRO A 96 -12.01 -9.25 10.15
CA PRO A 96 -11.50 -7.88 10.06
C PRO A 96 -10.65 -7.61 8.81
N SER A 97 -9.71 -8.51 8.46
CA SER A 97 -8.93 -8.35 7.23
C SER A 97 -9.78 -8.54 5.97
N MET A 98 -10.80 -9.41 6.03
CA MET A 98 -11.78 -9.55 4.95
C MET A 98 -12.53 -8.24 4.70
N ALA A 99 -13.00 -7.57 5.76
CA ALA A 99 -13.75 -6.32 5.65
C ALA A 99 -12.96 -5.24 4.88
N TYR A 100 -11.69 -5.05 5.21
CA TYR A 100 -10.83 -4.11 4.48
C TYR A 100 -10.50 -4.55 3.06
N SER A 101 -10.36 -5.87 2.82
CA SER A 101 -10.07 -6.42 1.49
C SER A 101 -11.23 -6.22 0.50
N ILE A 102 -12.48 -6.36 0.95
CA ILE A 102 -13.66 -6.23 0.09
C ILE A 102 -14.23 -4.81 0.02
N THR A 103 -13.73 -3.89 0.85
CA THR A 103 -14.14 -2.47 0.85
C THR A 103 -13.03 -1.57 0.35
N LEU A 104 -12.15 -1.08 1.23
CA LEU A 104 -11.12 -0.10 0.90
C LEU A 104 -10.15 -0.60 -0.18
N LEU A 105 -9.67 -1.84 -0.09
CA LEU A 105 -8.75 -2.38 -1.11
C LEU A 105 -9.45 -2.51 -2.48
N LYS A 106 -10.73 -2.93 -2.50
CA LYS A 106 -11.55 -2.95 -3.73
C LYS A 106 -11.61 -1.55 -4.36
N GLU A 107 -11.89 -0.52 -3.57
CA GLU A 107 -11.96 0.86 -4.06
C GLU A 107 -10.60 1.37 -4.58
N CYS A 108 -9.51 1.06 -3.87
CA CYS A 108 -8.15 1.37 -4.34
C CYS A 108 -7.84 0.70 -5.69
N MET A 109 -8.21 -0.58 -5.85
CA MET A 109 -7.98 -1.30 -7.11
C MET A 109 -8.83 -0.79 -8.27
N GLU A 110 -10.06 -0.37 -8.02
CA GLU A 110 -10.93 0.21 -9.04
C GLU A 110 -10.41 1.57 -9.49
N GLU A 111 -9.93 2.39 -8.55
CA GLU A 111 -9.43 3.73 -8.83
C GLU A 111 -8.05 3.74 -9.47
N PHE A 112 -7.06 3.09 -8.85
CA PHE A 112 -5.66 3.18 -9.30
C PHE A 112 -5.38 2.36 -10.56
N ALA A 113 -6.12 1.29 -10.84
CA ALA A 113 -5.94 0.55 -12.09
C ALA A 113 -6.17 1.42 -13.33
N LYS A 114 -6.94 2.52 -13.23
CA LYS A 114 -7.17 3.46 -14.34
C LYS A 114 -5.89 4.19 -14.76
N ASP A 115 -4.95 4.38 -13.84
CA ASP A 115 -3.69 5.11 -14.09
C ASP A 115 -2.66 4.25 -14.83
N PHE A 116 -2.80 2.92 -14.74
CA PHE A 116 -1.80 1.96 -15.20
C PHE A 116 -2.38 0.96 -16.22
N ALA A 117 -3.63 1.16 -16.65
CA ALA A 117 -4.22 0.44 -17.76
C ALA A 117 -3.47 0.80 -19.05
N LYS A 118 -2.91 -0.22 -19.71
CA LYS A 118 -2.41 -0.13 -21.09
C LYS A 118 -3.54 -0.37 -22.07
#